data_AF-A0A5K1FQ62-F1
#
_entry.id   AF-A0A5K1FQ62-F1
#
_cell.length_a   1.000
_cell.length_b   1.000
_cell.length_c   1.000
_cell.angle_alpha   90.00
_cell.angle_beta   90.00
_cell.angle_gamma   90.00
#
_symmetry.space_group_name_H-M   'P 1'
#
loop_
_entity.id
_entity.type
_entity.pdbx_description
1 polymer ?
#
loop_
_entity_poly.entity_id
_entity_poly.type
_entity_poly.pdbx_seq_one_letter_code
_entity_poly.pdbx_strand_id
1 'polypeptide(L)'
;MENKSQTAESSTGGITKPKAGHTKMKQLEGLMATRPRMKIALINLDDYEIHEWVDEGETTVVQFEKVPELLKWEDLFPEWVDEEEDDAVPSCPEIPMPDFGRYPRDFDMVVAGLPCKSPEEGWKRDAFRLQVHLISANFAVKNGRDDLQKLRFVFLSECMPMVELFKCEEMVMHEKSAWVYDSDLLRLEEKIHLPFGACRLALPLWKE
;
A
#
# COMPACT_ATOMS: atom_id res chain seq x y z
N MET A 1 3.58 66.87 16.91
CA MET A 1 2.96 66.34 15.68
C MET A 1 3.75 65.13 15.27
N GLU A 2 3.07 63.98 15.33
CA GLU A 2 3.55 62.62 15.12
C GLU A 2 4.20 62.40 13.73
N ASN A 3 5.19 61.52 13.64
CA ASN A 3 4.89 60.14 13.24
C ASN A 3 6.06 59.16 13.48
N LYS A 4 5.68 58.03 14.10
CA LYS A 4 6.48 56.80 14.25
C LYS A 4 6.58 56.09 12.90
N SER A 5 7.71 55.46 12.63
CA SER A 5 7.71 54.19 11.92
C SER A 5 8.84 53.32 12.49
N GLN A 6 8.43 52.30 13.23
CA GLN A 6 9.25 51.17 13.65
C GLN A 6 9.29 50.17 12.51
N THR A 7 10.45 49.60 12.20
CA THR A 7 10.52 48.37 11.42
C THR A 7 11.42 47.40 12.17
N ALA A 8 10.79 46.33 12.63
CA ALA A 8 11.35 45.28 13.45
C ALA A 8 12.34 44.44 12.64
N GLU A 9 13.50 44.17 13.23
CA GLU A 9 14.43 43.16 12.76
C GLU A 9 13.80 41.77 12.97
N SER A 10 13.64 41.07 11.85
CA SER A 10 13.12 39.71 11.80
C SER A 10 14.17 38.75 12.35
N SER A 11 13.92 38.24 13.55
CA SER A 11 14.60 37.07 14.09
C SER A 11 14.19 35.85 13.25
N THR A 12 15.13 35.33 12.47
CA THR A 12 14.97 34.04 11.80
C THR A 12 15.03 32.93 12.84
N GLY A 13 13.88 32.65 13.46
CA GLY A 13 13.65 31.45 14.24
C GLY A 13 13.71 30.24 13.31
N GLY A 14 14.73 29.40 13.50
CA GLY A 14 14.78 28.09 12.87
C GLY A 14 13.58 27.26 13.30
N ILE A 15 12.68 26.98 12.35
CA ILE A 15 11.58 26.06 12.55
C ILE A 15 12.18 24.65 12.52
N THR A 16 12.53 24.13 13.69
CA THR A 16 12.74 22.69 13.88
C THR A 16 11.39 22.01 13.75
N LYS A 17 11.17 21.35 12.62
CA LYS A 17 9.99 20.47 12.44
C LYS A 17 10.01 19.37 13.52
N PRO A 18 8.87 19.06 14.15
CA PRO A 18 8.82 18.12 15.26
C PRO A 18 9.14 16.69 14.83
N LYS A 19 9.83 15.96 15.72
CA LYS A 19 10.18 14.53 15.63
C LYS A 19 8.91 13.66 15.64
N ALA A 20 8.35 13.37 14.47
CA ALA A 20 7.09 12.64 14.36
C ALA A 20 7.24 11.10 14.30
N GLY A 21 8.42 10.57 13.96
CA GLY A 21 8.54 9.14 13.58
C GLY A 21 8.96 8.15 14.66
N HIS A 22 9.74 8.55 15.66
CA HIS A 22 10.08 7.65 16.79
C HIS A 22 8.86 7.06 17.54
N THR A 23 7.65 7.53 17.25
CA THR A 23 6.42 7.12 17.94
C THR A 23 5.77 5.88 17.33
N LYS A 24 5.88 5.64 16.01
CA LYS A 24 5.14 4.54 15.34
C LYS A 24 5.75 3.16 15.63
N MET A 25 7.07 3.04 15.61
CA MET A 25 7.75 1.74 15.79
C MET A 25 7.74 1.18 17.21
N LYS A 26 7.87 2.04 18.23
CA LYS A 26 7.77 1.63 19.63
C LYS A 26 6.48 0.88 19.97
N GLN A 27 5.43 1.14 19.19
CA GLN A 27 4.12 0.54 19.36
C GLN A 27 4.03 -0.87 18.74
N LEU A 28 4.91 -1.17 17.78
CA LEU A 28 4.96 -2.46 17.07
C LEU A 28 5.99 -3.44 17.68
N GLU A 29 6.85 -2.98 18.60
CA GLU A 29 7.90 -3.77 19.27
C GLU A 29 7.37 -5.10 19.84
N GLY A 30 6.21 -5.09 20.49
CA GLY A 30 5.59 -6.29 21.07
C GLY A 30 5.14 -7.33 20.03
N LEU A 31 4.92 -6.90 18.79
CA LEU A 31 4.51 -7.78 17.68
C LEU A 31 5.72 -8.31 16.91
N MET A 32 6.80 -7.54 16.79
CA MET A 32 8.02 -7.92 16.06
C MET A 32 8.90 -8.92 16.83
N ALA A 33 8.72 -9.05 18.14
CA ALA A 33 9.57 -9.83 19.05
C ALA A 33 9.52 -11.37 18.92
N THR A 34 9.01 -11.93 17.81
CA THR A 34 8.79 -13.38 17.70
C THR A 34 9.98 -14.16 17.13
N ARG A 35 10.89 -13.53 16.37
CA ARG A 35 12.05 -14.21 15.77
C ARG A 35 13.29 -13.30 15.63
N PRO A 36 14.51 -13.81 15.83
CA PRO A 36 15.71 -13.06 15.53
C PRO A 36 15.87 -12.86 14.02
N ARG A 37 15.96 -11.58 13.59
CA ARG A 37 16.12 -11.09 12.21
C ARG A 37 15.02 -11.53 11.23
N MET A 38 13.87 -10.89 11.33
CA MET A 38 12.81 -11.02 10.32
C MET A 38 13.25 -10.41 8.99
N LYS A 39 12.86 -11.03 7.87
CA LYS A 39 12.97 -10.42 6.54
C LYS A 39 11.72 -9.59 6.25
N ILE A 40 11.91 -8.31 5.98
CA ILE A 40 10.85 -7.31 5.90
C ILE A 40 10.87 -6.65 4.52
N ALA A 41 9.75 -6.73 3.80
CA ALA A 41 9.58 -6.01 2.54
C ALA A 41 8.97 -4.63 2.81
N LEU A 42 9.57 -3.58 2.25
CA LEU A 42 9.13 -2.20 2.41
C LEU A 42 8.56 -1.69 1.08
N ILE A 43 7.29 -1.28 1.07
CA ILE A 43 6.55 -0.89 -0.13
C ILE A 43 6.00 0.52 0.05
N ASN A 44 6.31 1.43 -0.87
CA ASN A 44 5.77 2.80 -0.87
C ASN A 44 5.95 3.55 0.47
N LEU A 45 7.14 3.45 1.05
CA LEU A 45 7.56 4.21 2.24
C LEU A 45 8.51 5.34 1.82
N ASP A 46 8.51 6.43 2.58
CA ASP A 46 9.52 7.48 2.42
C ASP A 46 10.84 7.12 3.13
N ASP A 47 11.91 7.89 2.87
CA ASP A 47 13.24 7.61 3.43
C ASP A 47 13.27 7.60 4.97
N TYR A 48 12.39 8.38 5.60
CA TYR A 48 12.30 8.49 7.05
C TYR A 48 11.62 7.26 7.64
N GLU A 49 10.50 6.84 7.05
CA GLU A 49 9.81 5.61 7.38
C GLU A 49 10.70 4.39 7.13
N ILE A 50 11.45 4.34 6.02
CA ILE A 50 12.38 3.23 5.74
C ILE A 50 13.43 3.09 6.85
N HIS A 51 14.04 4.19 7.28
CA HIS A 51 15.07 4.17 8.34
C HIS A 51 14.56 3.55 9.64
N GLU A 52 13.27 3.72 9.95
CA GLU A 52 12.66 3.14 11.16
C GLU A 52 12.60 1.60 11.15
N TRP A 53 12.60 0.97 9.98
CA TRP A 53 12.51 -0.49 9.84
C TRP A 53 13.86 -1.18 9.66
N VAL A 54 14.89 -0.45 9.24
CA VAL A 54 16.24 -1.00 8.99
C VAL A 54 16.85 -1.59 10.27
N ASP A 55 16.57 -0.99 11.43
CA ASP A 55 17.11 -1.45 12.71
C ASP A 55 16.38 -2.69 13.28
N GLU A 56 15.21 -3.04 12.74
CA GLU A 56 14.34 -4.11 13.25
C GLU A 56 14.55 -5.46 12.55
N GLY A 57 15.13 -5.46 11.34
CA GLY A 57 15.25 -6.68 10.54
C GLY A 57 16.04 -6.51 9.25
N GLU A 58 16.10 -7.58 8.46
CA GLU A 58 16.66 -7.55 7.11
C GLU A 58 15.62 -6.94 6.17
N THR A 59 15.79 -5.67 5.83
CA THR A 59 14.82 -4.93 5.01
C THR A 59 15.15 -4.99 3.52
N THR A 60 14.12 -5.05 2.68
CA THR A 60 14.25 -4.91 1.22
C THR A 60 13.20 -3.94 0.72
N VAL A 61 13.65 -2.86 0.08
CA VAL A 61 12.75 -1.88 -0.55
C VAL A 61 12.26 -2.41 -1.89
N VAL A 62 10.94 -2.54 -2.03
CA VAL A 62 10.28 -2.97 -3.27
C VAL A 62 10.03 -1.74 -4.13
N GLN A 63 10.82 -1.60 -5.19
CA GLN A 63 10.64 -0.54 -6.18
C GLN A 63 9.64 -0.97 -7.25
N PHE A 64 8.79 -0.05 -7.69
CA PHE A 64 7.80 -0.27 -8.75
C PHE A 64 7.44 1.05 -9.42
N GLU A 65 6.92 0.97 -10.64
CA GLU A 65 6.36 2.13 -11.34
C GLU A 65 4.95 2.42 -10.82
N LYS A 66 4.65 3.67 -10.49
CA LYS A 66 3.31 4.06 -10.03
C LYS A 66 2.34 4.10 -11.21
N VAL A 67 1.07 3.80 -10.96
CA VAL A 67 0.02 4.05 -11.96
C VAL A 67 0.05 5.51 -12.44
N PRO A 68 -0.17 5.77 -13.74
CA PRO A 68 -0.25 7.13 -14.25
C PRO A 68 -1.35 7.91 -13.55
N GLU A 69 -1.14 9.21 -13.30
CA GLU A 69 -2.16 10.08 -12.68
C GLU A 69 -3.45 10.17 -13.51
N LEU A 70 -3.35 9.91 -14.82
CA LEU A 70 -4.49 9.89 -15.73
C LEU A 70 -5.34 8.62 -15.61
N LEU A 71 -4.82 7.55 -15.01
CA LEU A 71 -5.59 6.31 -14.79
C LEU A 71 -6.57 6.53 -13.63
N LYS A 72 -7.85 6.57 -13.97
CA LYS A 72 -8.92 6.75 -13.00
C LYS A 72 -9.45 5.43 -12.50
N TRP A 73 -10.19 5.48 -11.40
CA TRP A 73 -10.86 4.30 -10.87
C TRP A 73 -11.88 3.74 -11.86
N GLU A 74 -12.60 4.62 -12.55
CA GLU A 74 -13.65 4.28 -13.52
C GLU A 74 -13.09 3.57 -14.76
N ASP A 75 -11.81 3.76 -15.08
CA ASP A 75 -11.16 3.03 -16.18
C ASP A 75 -10.96 1.54 -15.83
N LEU A 76 -10.83 1.23 -14.53
CA LEU A 76 -10.72 -0.13 -14.01
C LEU A 76 -12.09 -0.72 -13.66
N PHE A 77 -12.98 0.10 -13.11
CA PHE A 77 -14.32 -0.26 -12.63
C PHE A 77 -15.37 0.69 -13.21
N PRO A 78 -15.71 0.55 -14.50
CA PRO A 78 -16.73 1.38 -15.13
C PRO A 78 -18.11 1.10 -14.52
N GLU A 79 -19.02 2.09 -14.59
CA GLU A 79 -20.39 1.95 -14.08
C GLU A 79 -21.22 0.93 -14.88
N TRP A 80 -20.93 0.82 -16.17
CA TRP A 80 -21.55 -0.13 -17.09
C TRP A 80 -20.47 -0.88 -17.83
N VAL A 81 -20.65 -2.19 -17.92
CA VAL A 81 -19.84 -3.09 -18.73
C VAL A 81 -20.74 -3.52 -19.88
N ASP A 82 -20.33 -3.26 -21.12
CA ASP A 82 -21.03 -3.77 -22.29
C ASP A 82 -20.76 -5.27 -22.41
N GLU A 83 -21.62 -6.07 -21.77
CA GLU A 83 -21.54 -7.53 -21.78
C GLU A 83 -21.93 -8.12 -23.15
N GLU A 84 -22.70 -7.39 -23.96
CA GLU A 84 -23.17 -7.84 -25.29
C GLU A 84 -22.22 -7.43 -26.43
N GLU A 85 -21.22 -6.59 -26.14
CA GLU A 85 -20.23 -6.06 -27.10
C GLU A 85 -20.88 -5.38 -28.33
N ASP A 86 -22.04 -4.75 -28.13
CA ASP A 86 -22.75 -4.03 -29.18
C ASP A 86 -22.03 -2.72 -29.58
N ASP A 87 -21.20 -2.17 -28.69
CA ASP A 87 -20.38 -0.97 -28.87
C ASP A 87 -18.86 -1.28 -28.86
N ALA A 88 -18.02 -0.24 -28.77
CA ALA A 88 -16.56 -0.39 -28.75
C ALA A 88 -16.07 -1.01 -27.42
N VAL A 89 -15.36 -2.14 -27.49
CA VAL A 89 -14.70 -2.78 -26.35
C VAL A 89 -13.72 -1.81 -25.69
N PRO A 90 -13.96 -1.38 -24.42
CA PRO A 90 -13.00 -0.55 -23.70
C PRO A 90 -11.71 -1.34 -23.44
N SER A 91 -10.56 -0.77 -23.78
CA SER A 91 -9.28 -1.38 -23.42
C SER A 91 -9.08 -1.29 -21.90
N CYS A 92 -9.04 -2.42 -21.21
CA CYS A 92 -8.82 -2.46 -19.77
C CYS A 92 -7.34 -2.18 -19.45
N PRO A 93 -6.99 -1.09 -18.74
CA PRO A 93 -5.61 -0.75 -18.48
C PRO A 93 -4.90 -1.79 -17.60
N GLU A 94 -3.58 -1.93 -17.79
CA GLU A 94 -2.75 -2.73 -16.90
C GLU A 94 -2.24 -1.89 -15.73
N ILE A 95 -2.27 -2.48 -14.53
CA ILE A 95 -1.64 -1.89 -13.36
C ILE A 95 -0.17 -2.33 -13.34
N PRO A 96 0.81 -1.40 -13.38
CA PRO A 96 2.21 -1.76 -13.33
C PRO A 96 2.53 -2.55 -12.05
N MET A 97 3.20 -3.69 -12.22
CA MET A 97 3.65 -4.54 -11.11
C MET A 97 5.17 -4.63 -11.13
N PRO A 98 5.83 -4.72 -9.95
CA PRO A 98 7.25 -5.01 -9.92
C PRO A 98 7.52 -6.43 -10.43
N ASP A 99 8.72 -6.65 -10.97
CA ASP A 99 9.22 -8.00 -11.17
C ASP A 99 9.54 -8.63 -9.81
N PHE A 100 8.63 -9.47 -9.32
CA PHE A 100 8.77 -10.16 -8.04
C PHE A 100 9.96 -11.14 -8.02
N GLY A 101 10.39 -11.65 -9.18
CA GLY A 101 11.47 -12.63 -9.29
C GLY A 101 12.87 -12.07 -8.98
N ARG A 102 13.03 -10.73 -9.00
CA ARG A 102 14.32 -10.08 -8.68
C ARG A 102 14.60 -9.95 -7.19
N TYR A 103 13.59 -10.15 -6.34
CA TYR A 103 13.72 -10.05 -4.90
C TYR A 103 13.99 -11.43 -4.30
N PRO A 104 14.69 -11.52 -3.15
CA PRO A 104 14.87 -12.79 -2.46
C PRO A 104 13.53 -13.41 -2.03
N ARG A 105 13.57 -14.66 -1.59
CA ARG A 105 12.44 -15.32 -0.95
C ARG A 105 12.57 -15.30 0.57
N ASP A 106 11.57 -15.89 1.22
CA ASP A 106 11.50 -16.13 2.66
C ASP A 106 11.22 -14.87 3.49
N PHE A 107 10.43 -13.95 2.95
CA PHE A 107 9.96 -12.80 3.71
C PHE A 107 8.96 -13.21 4.80
N ASP A 108 9.10 -12.62 5.98
CA ASP A 108 8.24 -12.86 7.15
C ASP A 108 7.17 -11.76 7.29
N MET A 109 7.43 -10.58 6.72
CA MET A 109 6.58 -9.40 6.89
C MET A 109 6.59 -8.49 5.67
N VAL A 110 5.45 -7.85 5.41
CA VAL A 110 5.30 -6.76 4.44
C VAL A 110 4.87 -5.50 5.18
N VAL A 111 5.60 -4.41 4.99
CA VAL A 111 5.25 -3.08 5.48
C VAL A 111 4.96 -2.20 4.28
N ALA A 112 3.81 -1.56 4.25
CA ALA A 112 3.39 -0.73 3.13
C ALA A 112 2.80 0.62 3.58
N GLY A 113 3.27 1.71 2.99
CA GLY A 113 2.63 3.02 3.13
C GLY A 113 1.43 3.10 2.19
N LEU A 114 0.22 3.24 2.72
CA LEU A 114 -0.97 3.35 1.86
C LEU A 114 -1.32 4.82 1.63
N PRO A 115 -1.47 5.25 0.36
CA PRO A 115 -1.99 6.57 0.06
C PRO A 115 -3.42 6.70 0.63
N CYS A 116 -3.67 7.83 1.29
CA CYS A 116 -4.95 8.13 1.91
C CYS A 116 -5.34 9.55 1.55
N LYS A 117 -6.48 9.68 0.87
CA LYS A 117 -7.09 10.97 0.51
C LYS A 117 -8.31 11.29 1.36
N SER A 118 -8.55 10.54 2.43
CA SER A 118 -9.68 10.83 3.34
C SER A 118 -9.53 12.24 3.93
N PRO A 119 -10.60 13.04 4.05
CA PRO A 119 -12.01 12.69 3.82
C PRO A 119 -12.56 13.07 2.43
N GLU A 120 -11.70 13.22 1.40
CA GLU A 120 -12.15 13.56 0.04
C GLU A 120 -13.17 12.53 -0.49
N GLU A 121 -14.16 13.01 -1.26
CA GLU A 121 -15.14 12.13 -1.87
C GLU A 121 -14.45 11.10 -2.77
N GLY A 122 -14.85 9.83 -2.67
CA GLY A 122 -14.26 8.77 -3.46
C GLY A 122 -12.85 8.31 -3.01
N TRP A 123 -12.32 8.75 -1.85
CA TRP A 123 -10.98 8.34 -1.38
C TRP A 123 -10.73 6.81 -1.34
N LYS A 124 -11.80 6.01 -1.23
CA LYS A 124 -11.73 4.55 -1.27
C LYS A 124 -11.44 4.00 -2.67
N ARG A 125 -11.86 4.74 -3.70
CA ARG A 125 -11.79 4.43 -5.13
C ARG A 125 -10.59 5.13 -5.76
N ASP A 126 -9.40 4.69 -5.37
CA ASP A 126 -8.14 5.27 -5.85
C ASP A 126 -7.26 4.18 -6.46
N ALA A 127 -6.85 4.37 -7.72
CA ALA A 127 -6.08 3.38 -8.48
C ALA A 127 -4.68 3.15 -7.90
N PHE A 128 -4.03 4.19 -7.37
CA PHE A 128 -2.72 4.05 -6.74
C PHE A 128 -2.81 3.31 -5.41
N ARG A 129 -3.84 3.60 -4.61
CA ARG A 129 -4.17 2.83 -3.40
C ARG A 129 -4.37 1.36 -3.75
N LEU A 130 -5.15 1.05 -4.79
CA LEU A 130 -5.33 -0.33 -5.25
C LEU A 130 -4.00 -0.98 -5.63
N GLN A 131 -3.18 -0.30 -6.42
CA GLN A 131 -1.86 -0.79 -6.83
C GLN A 131 -1.01 -1.19 -5.62
N VAL A 132 -0.89 -0.34 -4.59
CA VAL A 132 -0.07 -0.66 -3.40
C VAL A 132 -0.58 -1.91 -2.67
N HIS A 133 -1.91 -2.09 -2.56
CA HIS A 133 -2.49 -3.29 -1.96
C HIS A 133 -2.19 -4.54 -2.80
N LEU A 134 -2.33 -4.46 -4.12
CA LEU A 134 -2.06 -5.56 -5.02
C LEU A 134 -0.58 -5.97 -5.03
N ILE A 135 0.33 -5.00 -5.00
CA ILE A 135 1.78 -5.25 -4.90
C ILE A 135 2.08 -5.93 -3.57
N SER A 136 1.52 -5.42 -2.46
CA SER A 136 1.72 -6.01 -1.13
C SER A 136 1.24 -7.47 -1.09
N ALA A 137 0.05 -7.74 -1.62
CA ALA A 137 -0.52 -9.08 -1.65
C ALA A 137 0.27 -10.04 -2.56
N ASN A 138 0.60 -9.60 -3.78
CA ASN A 138 1.40 -10.41 -4.71
C ASN A 138 2.80 -10.69 -4.16
N PHE A 139 3.44 -9.71 -3.53
CA PHE A 139 4.75 -9.88 -2.94
C PHE A 139 4.72 -10.93 -1.82
N ALA A 140 3.73 -10.85 -0.93
CA ALA A 140 3.57 -11.82 0.15
C ALA A 140 3.37 -13.24 -0.35
N VAL A 141 2.57 -13.43 -1.41
CA VAL A 141 2.33 -14.76 -2.00
C VAL A 141 3.57 -15.29 -2.74
N LYS A 142 4.27 -14.43 -3.50
CA LYS A 142 5.38 -14.86 -4.37
C LYS A 142 6.74 -14.94 -3.67
N ASN A 143 6.98 -14.09 -2.68
CA ASN A 143 8.26 -13.94 -2.00
C ASN A 143 8.19 -14.26 -0.50
N GLY A 144 6.99 -14.52 0.04
CA GLY A 144 6.83 -15.03 1.40
C GLY A 144 7.50 -16.39 1.59
N ARG A 145 7.62 -16.80 2.86
CA ARG A 145 8.20 -18.09 3.21
C ARG A 145 7.24 -19.24 2.93
N ASP A 146 7.72 -20.31 2.29
CA ASP A 146 6.88 -21.43 1.82
C ASP A 146 6.20 -22.21 2.97
N ASP A 147 6.76 -22.23 4.18
CA ASP A 147 6.20 -22.90 5.36
C ASP A 147 5.29 -22.01 6.22
N LEU A 148 5.09 -20.74 5.84
CA LEU A 148 4.16 -19.85 6.51
C LEU A 148 2.76 -19.98 5.90
N GLN A 149 1.77 -20.35 6.70
CA GLN A 149 0.36 -20.25 6.28
C GLN A 149 -0.14 -18.81 6.28
N LYS A 150 0.43 -17.97 7.15
CA LYS A 150 0.06 -16.57 7.31
C LYS A 150 1.30 -15.68 7.28
N LEU A 151 1.17 -14.53 6.64
CA LEU A 151 2.19 -13.50 6.62
C LEU A 151 1.67 -12.22 7.28
N ARG A 152 2.55 -11.53 8.01
CA ARG A 152 2.19 -10.29 8.69
C ARG A 152 2.28 -9.10 7.75
N PHE A 153 1.23 -8.30 7.73
CA PHE A 153 1.18 -7.03 7.02
C PHE A 153 1.09 -5.87 8.00
N VAL A 154 1.87 -4.82 7.78
CA VAL A 154 1.79 -3.55 8.50
C VAL A 154 1.51 -2.44 7.50
N PHE A 155 0.31 -1.87 7.55
CA PHE A 155 -0.06 -0.74 6.71
C PHE A 155 0.06 0.57 7.49
N LEU A 156 0.89 1.48 6.98
CA LEU A 156 1.04 2.82 7.51
C LEU A 156 0.10 3.77 6.75
N SER A 157 -1.02 4.12 7.37
CA SER A 157 -2.06 4.96 6.77
C SER A 157 -3.11 5.42 7.78
N GLU A 158 -3.68 6.60 7.57
CA GLU A 158 -4.89 7.05 8.28
C GLU A 158 -6.15 6.32 7.77
N CYS A 159 -6.07 5.76 6.56
CA CYS A 159 -7.16 5.02 5.93
C CYS A 159 -7.06 3.52 6.25
N MET A 160 -8.20 2.89 6.52
CA MET A 160 -8.28 1.43 6.64
C MET A 160 -7.88 0.75 5.31
N PRO A 161 -7.12 -0.37 5.33
CA PRO A 161 -6.86 -1.19 4.15
C PRO A 161 -8.12 -1.72 3.45
N MET A 162 -7.99 -2.13 2.19
CA MET A 162 -9.08 -2.71 1.39
C MET A 162 -9.51 -4.07 1.96
N VAL A 163 -10.77 -4.17 2.40
CA VAL A 163 -11.33 -5.34 3.09
C VAL A 163 -11.45 -6.56 2.19
N GLU A 164 -11.47 -6.35 0.88
CA GLU A 164 -11.50 -7.38 -0.16
C GLU A 164 -10.24 -8.25 -0.13
N LEU A 165 -9.09 -7.65 0.21
CA LEU A 165 -7.80 -8.31 0.35
C LEU A 165 -7.46 -8.58 1.83
N PHE A 166 -7.70 -7.62 2.72
CA PHE A 166 -7.32 -7.67 4.13
C PHE A 166 -8.55 -7.57 5.03
N LYS A 167 -9.09 -8.73 5.42
CA LYS A 167 -10.35 -8.81 6.17
C LYS A 167 -10.18 -8.27 7.59
N CYS A 168 -11.24 -7.68 8.14
CA CYS A 168 -11.25 -7.21 9.53
C CYS A 168 -10.98 -8.34 10.55
N GLU A 169 -11.38 -9.58 10.25
CA GLU A 169 -11.12 -10.76 11.10
C GLU A 169 -9.64 -11.15 11.18
N GLU A 170 -8.84 -10.76 10.17
CA GLU A 170 -7.40 -11.00 10.12
C GLU A 170 -6.60 -9.86 10.77
N MET A 171 -7.27 -8.77 11.17
CA MET A 171 -6.63 -7.65 11.84
C MET A 171 -6.23 -8.05 13.27
N VAL A 172 -4.93 -7.94 13.55
CA VAL A 172 -4.36 -8.21 14.87
C VAL A 172 -4.41 -6.95 15.73
N MET A 173 -4.14 -5.80 15.12
CA MET A 173 -4.03 -4.53 15.84
C MET A 173 -4.31 -3.36 14.91
N HIS A 174 -4.88 -2.30 15.46
CA HIS A 174 -4.89 -0.99 14.83
C HIS A 174 -4.56 0.07 15.89
N GLU A 175 -3.50 0.83 15.66
CA GLU A 175 -3.13 1.95 16.52
C GLU A 175 -2.78 3.18 15.68
N LYS A 176 -3.57 4.24 15.85
CA LYS A 176 -3.46 5.52 15.14
C LYS A 176 -3.50 5.38 13.61
N SER A 177 -2.34 5.20 13.00
CA SER A 177 -2.15 5.09 11.55
C SER A 177 -1.32 3.85 11.20
N ALA A 178 -1.24 2.88 12.10
CA ALA A 178 -0.62 1.59 11.87
C ALA A 178 -1.68 0.49 11.98
N TRP A 179 -1.90 -0.22 10.89
CA TRP A 179 -2.83 -1.34 10.82
C TRP A 179 -2.05 -2.63 10.63
N VAL A 180 -2.29 -3.62 11.48
CA VAL A 180 -1.56 -4.88 11.46
C VAL A 180 -2.48 -6.05 11.22
N TYR A 181 -2.13 -6.90 10.27
CA TYR A 181 -2.90 -8.07 9.86
C TYR A 181 -2.00 -9.31 9.81
N ASP A 182 -2.54 -10.46 10.18
CA ASP A 182 -1.95 -11.76 9.91
C ASP A 182 -2.84 -12.48 8.88
N SER A 183 -2.54 -12.27 7.60
CA SER A 183 -3.39 -12.74 6.49
C SER A 183 -2.95 -14.09 5.96
N ASP A 184 -3.94 -14.93 5.62
CA ASP A 184 -3.75 -16.27 5.07
C ASP A 184 -3.24 -16.20 3.61
N LEU A 185 -2.09 -16.82 3.35
CA LEU A 185 -1.43 -16.74 2.04
C LEU A 185 -2.18 -17.52 0.96
N LEU A 186 -2.78 -18.67 1.28
CA LEU A 186 -3.53 -19.48 0.31
C LEU A 186 -4.79 -18.73 -0.14
N ARG A 187 -5.53 -18.17 0.81
CA ARG A 187 -6.70 -17.32 0.51
C ARG A 187 -6.30 -16.08 -0.30
N LEU A 188 -5.17 -15.46 0.05
CA LEU A 188 -4.69 -14.27 -0.64
C LEU A 188 -4.26 -14.61 -2.08
N GLU A 189 -3.61 -15.75 -2.28
CA GLU A 189 -3.26 -16.30 -3.60
C GLU A 189 -4.49 -16.49 -4.49
N GLU A 190 -5.55 -17.12 -3.96
CA GLU A 190 -6.83 -17.26 -4.67
C GLU A 190 -7.41 -15.90 -5.10
N LYS A 191 -7.30 -14.88 -4.23
CA LYS A 191 -7.80 -13.53 -4.52
C LYS A 191 -6.97 -12.82 -5.59
N ILE A 192 -5.65 -12.93 -5.56
CA ILE A 192 -4.79 -12.24 -6.53
C ILE A 192 -4.76 -12.90 -7.91
N HIS A 193 -5.17 -14.18 -8.01
CA HIS A 193 -5.35 -14.86 -9.29
C HIS A 193 -6.62 -14.42 -10.04
N LEU A 194 -7.58 -13.81 -9.35
CA LEU A 194 -8.77 -13.27 -10.00
C LEU A 194 -8.42 -11.98 -10.74
N PRO A 195 -9.05 -11.72 -11.91
CA PRO A 195 -8.88 -10.46 -12.59
C PRO A 195 -9.39 -9.31 -11.71
N PHE A 196 -8.58 -8.25 -11.60
CA PHE A 196 -8.97 -7.01 -10.94
C PHE A 196 -9.47 -6.01 -11.98
N GLY A 197 -10.52 -5.28 -11.61
CA GLY A 197 -11.22 -4.37 -12.51
C GLY A 197 -12.38 -5.05 -13.22
N ALA A 198 -13.56 -4.42 -13.18
CA ALA A 198 -14.72 -4.89 -13.93
C ALA A 198 -14.48 -4.83 -15.45
N CYS A 199 -13.57 -3.96 -15.92
CA CYS A 199 -13.19 -3.91 -17.34
C CYS A 199 -12.54 -5.20 -17.87
N ARG A 200 -12.03 -6.08 -17.00
CA ARG A 200 -11.49 -7.39 -17.42
C ARG A 200 -12.55 -8.48 -17.57
N LEU A 201 -13.80 -8.21 -17.20
CA LEU A 201 -14.89 -9.18 -17.32
C LEU A 201 -15.56 -9.12 -18.71
N ALA A 202 -15.49 -7.99 -19.40
CA ALA A 202 -15.83 -7.85 -20.83
C ALA A 202 -14.71 -8.41 -21.73
N LEU A 203 -14.36 -9.69 -21.55
CA LEU A 203 -13.41 -10.34 -22.46
C LEU A 203 -14.11 -10.62 -23.79
N PRO A 204 -13.53 -10.18 -24.93
CA PRO A 204 -14.09 -10.45 -26.24
C PRO A 204 -14.26 -11.96 -26.43
N LEU A 205 -15.48 -12.41 -26.69
CA LEU A 205 -15.77 -13.83 -26.94
C LEU A 205 -15.11 -14.34 -28.23
N TRP A 206 -14.60 -13.45 -29.08
CA TRP A 206 -13.94 -13.79 -30.34
C TRP A 206 -12.45 -13.46 -30.29
N LYS A 207 -11.67 -14.39 -29.72
CA LYS A 207 -10.26 -14.55 -30.09
C LYS A 207 -10.15 -15.74 -31.06
N GLU A 208 -9.88 -15.44 -32.33
CA GLU A 208 -9.17 -16.36 -33.24
C GLU A 208 -7.65 -16.24 -33.00
#